data_AF-A0A849TIA4-F1
#
_entry.id   AF-A0A849TIA4-F1
#
_cell.length_a   1.000
_cell.length_b   1.000
_cell.length_c   1.000
_cell.angle_alpha   90.00
_cell.angle_beta   90.00
_cell.angle_gamma   90.00
#
_symmetry.space_group_name_H-M   'P 1'
#
loop_
_entity.id
_entity.type
_entity.pdbx_description
1 polymer ?
#
loop_
_entity_poly.entity_id
_entity_poly.type
_entity_poly.pdbx_seq_one_letter_code
_entity_poly.pdbx_strand_id
1 'polypeptide(L)'
;MLRDGVYVLTYTGDAYAARGVFVARKAAFFGVGQTGAIYEGSFWLDRKTDRMLVDGCVRFRPGTPLIFGGVAGDDGLIIPFKGQSTAGDPYLSYVYTIYDKPVECALEYMGPIPG
;
A
#
# COMPACT_ATOMS: atom_id res chain seq x y z
N MET A 1 -7.97 1.52 13.69
CA MET A 1 -8.23 2.29 12.45
C MET A 1 -7.02 3.18 12.21
N LEU A 2 -6.55 3.30 10.96
CA LEU A 2 -5.44 4.20 10.65
C LEU A 2 -5.76 5.64 11.08
N ARG A 3 -4.77 6.30 11.67
CA ARG A 3 -4.86 7.72 12.03
C ARG A 3 -4.68 8.57 10.78
N ASP A 4 -5.22 9.78 10.78
CA ASP A 4 -4.83 10.76 9.76
C ASP A 4 -3.34 11.09 9.93
N GLY A 5 -2.59 11.11 8.83
CA GLY A 5 -1.16 11.36 8.87
C GLY A 5 -0.38 10.85 7.67
N VAL A 6 0.94 10.97 7.79
CA VAL A 6 1.93 10.48 6.84
C VAL A 6 2.45 9.14 7.34
N TYR A 7 2.63 8.21 6.41
CA TYR A 7 3.08 6.85 6.66
C TYR A 7 4.17 6.47 5.68
N VAL A 8 5.05 5.57 6.10
CA VAL A 8 5.97 4.85 5.21
C VAL A 8 5.51 3.40 5.11
N LEU A 9 5.38 2.91 3.88
CA LEU A 9 5.13 1.51 3.59
C LEU A 9 6.43 0.88 3.10
N THR A 10 6.88 -0.17 3.75
CA THR A 10 8.05 -0.96 3.33
C THR A 10 7.61 -2.35 2.93
N TYR A 11 8.10 -2.82 1.79
CA TYR A 11 7.98 -4.18 1.30
C TYR A 11 9.35 -4.85 1.36
N THR A 12 9.44 -5.99 2.05
CA THR A 12 10.66 -6.76 2.24
C THR A 12 10.40 -8.23 1.91
N GLY A 13 11.28 -8.87 1.15
CA GLY A 13 11.24 -10.30 0.85
C GLY A 13 12.43 -10.70 -0.01
N ASP A 14 12.64 -12.01 -0.20
CA ASP A 14 13.83 -12.55 -0.87
C ASP A 14 14.09 -11.96 -2.28
N ALA A 15 13.04 -11.46 -2.94
CA ALA A 15 13.14 -10.80 -4.24
C ALA A 15 12.59 -9.35 -4.25
N TYR A 16 12.24 -8.81 -3.08
CA TYR A 16 11.49 -7.55 -2.99
C TYR A 16 12.06 -6.63 -1.91
N ALA A 17 12.53 -5.46 -2.33
CA ALA A 17 12.82 -4.34 -1.45
C ALA A 17 12.25 -3.08 -2.09
N ALA A 18 11.14 -2.59 -1.56
CA ALA A 18 10.51 -1.38 -2.05
C ALA A 18 9.96 -0.54 -0.89
N ARG A 19 9.96 0.77 -1.07
CA ARG A 19 9.37 1.71 -0.11
C ARG A 19 8.37 2.62 -0.79
N GLY A 20 7.45 3.18 -0.01
CA GLY A 20 6.56 4.23 -0.47
C GLY A 20 6.14 5.14 0.66
N VAL A 21 5.75 6.36 0.32
CA VAL A 21 5.20 7.34 1.27
C VAL A 21 3.72 7.48 1.00
N PHE A 22 2.92 7.40 2.05
CA PHE A 22 1.47 7.42 2.00
C PHE A 22 0.94 8.51 2.91
N VAL A 23 -0.14 9.16 2.49
CA VAL A 23 -0.94 10.08 3.29
C VAL A 23 -2.29 9.41 3.49
N ALA A 24 -2.68 9.19 4.73
CA ALA A 24 -4.02 8.78 5.09
C ALA A 24 -4.78 9.97 5.66
N ARG A 25 -5.99 10.24 5.14
CA ARG A 25 -6.86 11.30 5.64
C ARG A 25 -8.32 10.93 5.46
N LYS A 26 -9.12 11.06 6.52
CA LYS A 26 -10.59 10.86 6.45
C LYS A 26 -10.99 9.56 5.74
N ALA A 27 -10.41 8.43 6.16
CA ALA A 27 -10.69 7.10 5.60
C ALA A 27 -10.28 6.90 4.11
N ALA A 28 -9.52 7.84 3.54
CA ALA A 28 -8.89 7.72 2.23
C ALA A 28 -7.37 7.69 2.38
N PHE A 29 -6.68 7.15 1.37
CA PHE A 29 -5.23 7.23 1.28
C PHE A 29 -4.77 7.55 -0.14
N PHE A 30 -3.61 8.17 -0.22
CA PHE A 30 -2.84 8.40 -1.44
C PHE A 30 -1.37 8.14 -1.14
N GLY A 31 -0.61 7.57 -2.05
CA GLY A 31 0.81 7.34 -1.84
C GLY A 31 1.61 7.22 -3.12
N VAL A 32 2.93 7.33 -2.98
CA VAL A 32 3.89 7.16 -4.06
C VAL A 32 4.92 6.12 -3.64
N GLY A 33 5.05 5.08 -4.47
CA GLY A 33 6.08 4.05 -4.34
C GLY A 33 7.41 4.51 -4.93
N GLN A 34 8.48 3.83 -4.54
CA GLN A 34 9.87 4.11 -4.92
C GLN A 34 10.11 4.15 -6.43
N THR A 35 9.34 3.38 -7.22
CA THR A 35 9.43 3.36 -8.69
C THR A 35 8.58 4.44 -9.37
N GLY A 36 7.95 5.33 -8.59
CA GLY A 36 7.02 6.35 -9.11
C GLY A 36 5.58 5.84 -9.29
N ALA A 37 5.27 4.63 -8.81
CA ALA A 37 3.92 4.09 -8.79
C ALA A 37 3.01 4.93 -7.87
N ILE A 38 1.79 5.22 -8.31
CA ILE A 38 0.80 6.00 -7.56
C ILE A 38 -0.22 5.06 -6.95
N TYR A 39 -0.42 5.15 -5.65
CA TYR A 39 -1.40 4.37 -4.91
C TYR A 39 -2.55 5.28 -4.46
N GLU A 40 -3.78 4.82 -4.61
CA GLU A 40 -4.96 5.54 -4.12
C GLU A 40 -6.05 4.56 -3.69
N GLY A 41 -6.85 4.96 -2.70
CA GLY A 41 -7.98 4.15 -2.26
C GLY A 41 -8.59 4.63 -0.95
N SER A 42 -9.39 3.74 -0.37
CA SER A 42 -10.13 3.96 0.87
C SER A 42 -9.98 2.78 1.82
N PHE A 43 -10.17 3.06 3.11
CA PHE A 43 -10.18 2.03 4.15
C PHE A 43 -11.32 2.27 5.14
N TRP A 44 -11.88 1.20 5.69
CA TRP A 44 -12.94 1.30 6.69
C TRP A 44 -12.91 0.13 7.65
N LEU A 45 -13.49 0.32 8.84
CA LEU A 45 -13.67 -0.75 9.81
C LEU A 45 -14.97 -1.50 9.50
N ASP A 46 -14.86 -2.78 9.16
CA ASP A 46 -16.00 -3.69 9.21
C ASP A 46 -16.23 -4.12 10.66
N ARG A 47 -17.29 -3.59 11.28
CA ARG A 47 -17.64 -3.89 12.67
C ARG A 47 -18.15 -5.31 12.90
N LYS A 48 -18.57 -6.02 11.84
CA LYS A 48 -19.04 -7.41 11.99
C LYS A 48 -17.86 -8.36 12.19
N THR A 49 -16.75 -8.09 11.50
CA THR A 49 -15.57 -8.95 11.51
C THR A 49 -14.42 -8.37 12.34
N ASP A 50 -14.56 -7.13 12.82
CA ASP A 50 -13.52 -6.34 13.49
C ASP A 50 -12.22 -6.24 12.66
N ARG A 51 -12.40 -6.09 11.35
CA ARG A 51 -11.30 -5.98 10.38
C ARG A 51 -11.31 -4.63 9.71
N MET A 52 -10.11 -4.09 9.50
CA MET A 52 -9.94 -2.98 8.59
C MET A 52 -9.91 -3.53 7.16
N LEU A 53 -10.85 -3.06 6.34
CA LEU A 53 -10.93 -3.36 4.91
C LEU A 53 -10.29 -2.22 4.12
N VAL A 54 -9.69 -2.57 2.99
CA VAL A 54 -9.03 -1.64 2.06
C VAL A 54 -9.47 -1.97 0.64
N ASP A 55 -9.79 -0.94 -0.13
CA ASP A 55 -10.06 -1.02 -1.57
C ASP A 55 -9.34 0.12 -2.27
N GLY A 56 -8.57 -0.19 -3.31
CA GLY A 56 -7.74 0.80 -3.97
C GLY A 56 -7.14 0.29 -5.26
N CYS A 57 -6.24 1.09 -5.83
CA CYS A 57 -5.46 0.71 -6.98
C CYS A 57 -4.05 1.29 -6.92
N VAL A 58 -3.14 0.64 -7.65
CA VAL A 58 -1.83 1.18 -7.97
C VAL A 58 -1.76 1.45 -9.47
N ARG A 59 -1.19 2.60 -9.85
CA ARG A 59 -1.01 3.07 -11.22
C ARG A 59 0.48 3.24 -11.51
N PHE A 60 0.92 2.66 -12.61
CA PHE A 60 2.28 2.76 -13.12
C PHE A 60 2.25 3.53 -14.43
N ARG A 61 3.17 4.48 -14.61
CA ARG A 61 3.34 5.17 -15.89
C ARG A 61 3.91 4.21 -16.94
N PRO A 62 3.76 4.51 -18.24
CA PRO A 62 4.44 3.76 -19.29
C PRO A 62 5.93 3.61 -19.02
N GLY A 63 6.48 2.43 -19.28
CA GLY A 63 7.91 2.17 -19.09
C GLY A 63 8.35 2.02 -17.62
N THR A 64 7.44 2.09 -16.65
CA THR A 64 7.80 1.94 -15.23
C THR A 64 8.25 0.49 -14.96
N PRO A 65 9.45 0.27 -14.39
CA PRO A 65 9.87 -1.05 -13.94
C PRO A 65 8.95 -1.55 -12.83
N LEU A 66 8.43 -2.75 -13.00
CA LEU A 66 7.54 -3.37 -12.03
C LEU A 66 8.36 -4.16 -11.03
N ILE A 67 7.99 -4.09 -9.76
CA ILE A 67 8.71 -4.74 -8.66
C ILE A 67 8.73 -6.27 -8.79
N PHE A 68 7.83 -6.85 -9.58
CA PHE A 68 7.71 -8.28 -9.83
C PHE A 68 8.41 -8.78 -11.10
N GLY A 69 9.24 -7.92 -11.71
CA GLY A 69 9.86 -8.19 -13.00
C GLY A 69 8.93 -7.82 -14.15
N GLY A 70 9.51 -7.20 -15.18
CA GLY A 70 8.77 -6.62 -16.30
C GLY A 70 8.62 -5.10 -16.20
N VAL A 71 7.93 -4.55 -17.18
CA VAL A 71 7.79 -3.11 -17.39
C VAL A 71 6.33 -2.82 -17.72
N ALA A 72 5.78 -1.74 -17.18
CA ALA A 72 4.45 -1.28 -17.58
C ALA A 72 4.44 -0.96 -19.09
N GLY A 73 3.42 -1.42 -19.81
CA GLY A 73 3.30 -1.23 -21.26
C GLY A 73 3.15 0.23 -21.68
N ASP A 74 2.97 0.46 -22.98
CA ASP A 74 2.98 1.81 -23.56
C ASP A 74 1.87 2.75 -23.04
N ASP A 75 0.77 2.17 -22.54
CA ASP A 75 -0.33 2.91 -21.90
C ASP A 75 -0.22 2.96 -20.36
N GLY A 76 0.86 2.40 -19.80
CA GLY A 76 1.03 2.18 -18.37
C GLY A 76 0.33 0.92 -17.87
N LEU A 77 0.11 0.84 -16.56
CA LEU A 77 -0.56 -0.28 -15.91
C LEU A 77 -1.37 0.18 -14.70
N ILE A 78 -2.59 -0.31 -14.56
CA ILE A 78 -3.43 -0.09 -13.38
C ILE A 78 -3.76 -1.45 -12.77
N ILE A 79 -3.42 -1.64 -11.50
CA ILE A 79 -3.71 -2.88 -10.76
C ILE A 79 -4.66 -2.52 -9.61
N PRO A 80 -5.94 -2.94 -9.66
CA PRO A 80 -6.83 -2.83 -8.51
C PRO A 80 -6.41 -3.84 -7.43
N PHE A 81 -6.60 -3.49 -6.17
CA PHE A 81 -6.35 -4.38 -5.05
C PHE A 81 -7.40 -4.23 -3.97
N LYS A 82 -7.63 -5.32 -3.23
CA LYS A 82 -8.44 -5.35 -2.02
C LYS A 82 -7.64 -6.02 -0.90
N GLY A 83 -7.78 -5.51 0.31
CA GLY A 83 -7.04 -5.99 1.47
C GLY A 83 -7.90 -6.02 2.72
N GLN A 84 -7.46 -6.83 3.68
CA GLN A 84 -8.03 -6.85 5.02
C GLN A 84 -6.92 -7.03 6.05
N SER A 85 -7.08 -6.43 7.23
CA SER A 85 -6.17 -6.59 8.36
C SER A 85 -6.92 -6.49 9.68
N THR A 86 -6.31 -6.99 10.76
CA THR A 86 -6.86 -6.86 12.12
C THR A 86 -6.93 -5.39 12.52
N ALA A 87 -8.07 -4.96 13.07
CA ALA A 87 -8.23 -3.61 13.54
C ALA A 87 -7.37 -3.37 14.79
N GLY A 88 -6.53 -2.33 14.79
CA GLY A 88 -5.95 -1.80 16.03
C GLY A 88 -4.43 -1.68 16.08
N ASP A 89 -3.69 -2.25 15.12
CA ASP A 89 -2.24 -2.10 15.11
C ASP A 89 -1.83 -0.78 14.43
N PRO A 90 -1.17 0.18 15.14
CA PRO A 90 -0.56 1.34 14.49
C PRO A 90 0.61 0.95 13.58
N TYR A 91 1.13 -0.27 13.72
CA TYR A 91 2.14 -0.89 12.89
C TYR A 91 1.53 -2.07 12.16
N LEU A 92 0.99 -1.82 10.97
CA LEU A 92 0.44 -2.91 10.17
C LEU A 92 1.59 -3.65 9.51
N SER A 93 1.99 -4.79 10.11
CA SER A 93 2.83 -5.77 9.45
C SER A 93 2.01 -6.95 8.94
N TYR A 94 2.10 -7.23 7.64
CA TYR A 94 1.39 -8.35 7.02
C TYR A 94 2.25 -9.02 5.96
N VAL A 95 2.21 -10.35 5.91
CA VAL A 95 2.86 -11.13 4.85
C VAL A 95 1.82 -11.44 3.79
N TYR A 96 2.13 -11.14 2.54
CA TYR A 96 1.34 -11.56 1.40
C TYR A 96 2.22 -12.18 0.33
N THR A 97 1.64 -12.99 -0.54
CA THR A 97 2.38 -13.70 -1.58
C THR A 97 2.26 -12.96 -2.91
N ILE A 98 3.40 -12.61 -3.53
CA ILE A 98 3.47 -12.10 -4.90
C ILE A 98 4.22 -13.14 -5.75
N TYR A 99 3.54 -13.73 -6.74
CA TYR A 99 4.12 -14.79 -7.59
C TYR A 99 4.82 -15.89 -6.78
N ASP A 100 4.08 -16.50 -5.85
CA ASP A 100 4.56 -17.58 -4.96
C ASP A 100 5.71 -17.22 -4.02
N LYS A 101 6.06 -15.93 -3.92
CA LYS A 101 7.10 -15.44 -3.01
C LYS A 101 6.48 -14.61 -1.88
N PRO A 102 6.82 -14.90 -0.61
CA PRO A 102 6.35 -14.10 0.51
C PRO A 102 6.97 -12.70 0.46
N VAL A 103 6.15 -11.70 0.75
CA VAL A 103 6.53 -10.30 0.90
C VAL A 103 5.96 -9.82 2.22
N GLU A 104 6.86 -9.45 3.12
CA GLU A 104 6.55 -8.72 4.33
C GLU A 104 6.25 -7.27 3.97
N CYS A 105 5.09 -6.81 4.39
CA CYS A 105 4.70 -5.41 4.32
C CYS A 105 4.73 -4.83 5.73
N ALA A 106 5.25 -3.62 5.89
CA ALA A 106 5.21 -2.89 7.14
C ALA A 106 4.78 -1.44 6.88
N LEU A 107 3.70 -1.01 7.51
CA LEU A 107 3.23 0.38 7.48
C LEU A 107 3.60 1.06 8.80
N GLU A 108 4.39 2.12 8.73
CA GLU A 108 4.89 2.89 9.86
C GLU A 108 4.31 4.31 9.85
N TYR A 109 3.81 4.78 11.00
CA TYR A 109 3.31 6.14 11.17
C TYR A 109 4.46 7.14 11.37
N MET A 110 4.59 8.10 10.46
CA MET A 110 5.67 9.11 10.50
C MET A 110 5.27 10.37 11.25
N GLY A 111 3.97 10.69 11.29
CA GLY A 111 3.47 11.90 11.94
C GLY A 111 2.18 12.43 11.34
N PRO A 112 1.62 13.51 11.90
CA PRO A 112 0.41 14.14 11.39
C PRO A 112 0.66 14.83 10.04
N ILE A 113 -0.42 15.07 9.28
CA ILE A 113 -0.36 15.96 8.11
C ILE A 113 -0.18 17.39 8.62
N PRO A 114 0.80 18.16 8.11
CA PRO A 114 0.93 19.58 8.46
C PRO A 114 -0.39 20.33 8.20
N GLY A 115 -0.74 21.23 9.14
CA GLY A 115 -1.92 22.09 9.06
C GLY A 115 -1.82 23.16 7.99
#